data_AF-G9MNI3-F1
#
_entry.id   AF-G9MNI3-F1
#
_cell.length_a   1.000
_cell.length_b   1.000
_cell.length_c   1.000
_cell.angle_alpha   90.00
_cell.angle_beta   90.00
_cell.angle_gamma   90.00
#
_symmetry.space_group_name_H-M   'P 1'
#
loop_
_entity.id
_entity.type
_entity.pdbx_description
1 polymer ?
#
loop_
_entity_poly.entity_id
_entity_poly.type
_entity_poly.pdbx_seq_one_letter_code
_entity_poly.pdbx_strand_id
1 'polypeptide(L)'
;MDDEARMSWLSGRPQRVLNLRPPPGFSGNMEYYAQWSVMDDQIMLALPAKEHATCPSLIYLADINASLSRDDNVVELKQVTELPFLASRVRLLSNRAGFITAEFRESENKLILRTHDWVGSINKEEIISADGIDGEIAVHGSSVALCVRDGPESPFGNCLGKSNEIAIWDIESGNATKIKIPQDERGPQCHRGNLQFATPSHIALGGHICPSHDKPYAVLRSIPITPSERNKGRYFHQHENFEYGHNHDAIAIPGSSAHNDVVVHHHQRGNRFTAADVGLLTGEIPVTYNNVQSEAQPTPWYFTDRDLFKDFFHVFSDKVNARTLTGSIFDRLPSLVGNRLLVREDIEEYEHDEDNYHGYKASHSSFGTFQVLYLYDFDQGRCKALRQLSPQSERQDLETRLKERNPDANVTVTSRMFYTSIEEEDDREKDTSPEWEAHIRERWEIRWAREKGEAKFPTLEFDDPPEGRDDPRMLFTRSMICLPKIRDGEALAMTTSAIIELPAPNADGYVHYFGTE
;
A
#
# COMPACT_ATOMS: atom_id res chain seq x y z
N MET A 1 2.95 -5.84 -30.99
CA MET A 1 2.58 -4.73 -30.09
C MET A 1 2.41 -5.37 -28.73
N ASP A 2 3.18 -4.99 -27.71
CA ASP A 2 2.79 -5.12 -26.28
C ASP A 2 3.86 -4.57 -25.32
N ASP A 3 5.15 -4.88 -25.53
CA ASP A 3 6.18 -4.59 -24.50
C ASP A 3 6.43 -3.09 -24.27
N GLU A 4 6.31 -2.26 -25.31
CA GLU A 4 6.41 -0.80 -25.18
C GLU A 4 5.27 -0.19 -24.34
N ALA A 5 4.07 -0.75 -24.47
CA ALA A 5 2.88 -0.32 -23.75
C ALA A 5 2.96 -0.75 -22.27
N ARG A 6 3.44 -1.97 -22.00
CA ARG A 6 3.55 -2.56 -20.65
C ARG A 6 4.63 -1.94 -19.76
N MET A 7 5.57 -1.17 -20.33
CA MET A 7 6.73 -0.61 -19.64
C MET A 7 6.86 0.94 -19.75
N SER A 8 5.89 1.61 -20.36
CA SER A 8 5.88 3.07 -20.56
C SER A 8 6.08 3.87 -19.26
N TRP A 9 5.48 3.39 -18.16
CA TRP A 9 5.52 3.94 -16.81
C TRP A 9 6.91 3.93 -16.16
N LEU A 10 7.85 3.06 -16.60
CA LEU A 10 9.23 3.06 -16.10
C LEU A 10 9.92 4.41 -16.33
N SER A 11 9.54 5.15 -17.37
CA SER A 11 10.07 6.50 -17.62
C SER A 11 9.71 7.51 -16.53
N GLY A 12 8.79 7.20 -15.61
CA GLY A 12 8.33 8.09 -14.55
C GLY A 12 7.54 9.31 -15.03
N ARG A 13 7.43 9.52 -16.34
CA ARG A 13 6.77 10.67 -16.95
C ARG A 13 5.31 10.34 -17.29
N PRO A 14 4.33 11.11 -16.81
CA PRO A 14 2.95 10.92 -17.20
C PRO A 14 2.76 11.29 -18.68
N GLN A 15 1.94 10.49 -19.38
CA GLN A 15 1.53 10.78 -20.75
C GLN A 15 0.57 11.97 -20.79
N ARG A 16 -0.29 12.09 -19.79
CA ARG A 16 -1.26 13.17 -19.68
C ARG A 16 -1.40 13.63 -18.22
N VAL A 17 -1.59 14.93 -18.04
CA VAL A 17 -1.88 15.54 -16.73
C VAL A 17 -3.19 16.31 -16.82
N LEU A 18 -4.18 15.87 -16.06
CA LEU A 18 -5.46 16.55 -15.90
C LEU A 18 -5.43 17.33 -14.58
N ASN A 19 -6.06 18.50 -14.56
CA ASN A 19 -6.34 19.26 -13.34
C ASN A 19 -7.63 18.71 -12.72
N LEU A 20 -7.61 18.37 -11.43
CA LEU A 20 -8.75 17.86 -10.67
C LEU A 20 -9.29 18.98 -9.80
N ARG A 21 -10.45 19.53 -10.16
CA ARG A 21 -11.06 20.63 -9.41
C ARG A 21 -11.73 20.15 -8.13
N PRO A 22 -11.53 20.82 -6.98
CA PRO A 22 -12.27 20.55 -5.77
C PRO A 22 -13.76 20.88 -5.97
N PRO A 23 -14.66 20.22 -5.23
CA PRO A 23 -16.08 20.59 -5.27
C PRO A 23 -16.30 21.97 -4.63
N PRO A 24 -17.38 22.69 -5.02
CA PRO A 24 -17.71 23.98 -4.42
C PRO A 24 -17.90 23.85 -2.90
N GLY A 25 -17.18 24.66 -2.13
CA GLY A 25 -17.26 24.67 -0.66
C GLY A 25 -16.30 23.70 0.05
N PHE A 26 -15.45 22.97 -0.66
CA PHE A 26 -14.36 22.21 -0.05
C PHE A 26 -13.46 23.15 0.78
N SER A 27 -13.25 22.82 2.04
CA SER A 27 -12.52 23.67 3.00
C SER A 27 -11.67 22.81 3.95
N GLY A 28 -10.65 23.41 4.58
CA GLY A 28 -9.70 22.66 5.44
C GLY A 28 -10.34 21.96 6.64
N ASN A 29 -11.47 22.49 7.14
CA ASN A 29 -12.24 21.81 8.19
C ASN A 29 -12.94 20.53 7.68
N MET A 30 -13.26 20.47 6.39
CA MET A 30 -13.89 19.29 5.76
C MET A 30 -12.87 18.23 5.33
N GLU A 31 -11.63 18.63 5.07
CA GLU A 31 -10.54 17.73 4.66
C GLU A 31 -10.26 16.63 5.70
N TYR A 32 -10.30 16.96 7.00
CA TYR A 32 -10.19 15.98 8.10
C TYR A 32 -11.29 14.90 8.09
N TYR A 33 -12.41 15.15 7.42
CA TYR A 33 -13.54 14.22 7.27
C TYR A 33 -13.68 13.69 5.84
N ALA A 34 -12.75 14.05 4.93
CA ALA A 34 -12.81 13.67 3.53
C ALA A 34 -12.50 12.18 3.35
N GLN A 35 -13.36 11.48 2.62
CA GLN A 35 -13.20 10.07 2.34
C GLN A 35 -13.04 9.84 0.85
N TRP A 36 -11.88 9.31 0.48
CA TRP A 36 -11.46 9.15 -0.90
C TRP A 36 -11.46 7.68 -1.31
N SER A 37 -12.09 7.40 -2.45
CA SER A 37 -12.00 6.11 -3.15
C SER A 37 -11.69 6.37 -4.61
N VAL A 38 -10.69 5.67 -5.15
CA VAL A 38 -10.02 6.12 -6.39
C VAL A 38 -9.75 4.94 -7.32
N MET A 39 -10.61 4.80 -8.33
CA MET A 39 -10.50 3.83 -9.41
C MET A 39 -9.83 4.48 -10.64
N ASP A 40 -9.44 3.67 -11.62
CA ASP A 40 -8.79 4.13 -12.86
C ASP A 40 -9.60 5.15 -13.67
N ASP A 41 -10.92 5.03 -13.59
CA ASP A 41 -11.87 5.79 -14.37
C ASP A 41 -12.79 6.67 -13.51
N GLN A 42 -12.72 6.56 -12.17
CA GLN A 42 -13.61 7.22 -11.23
C GLN A 42 -12.88 7.68 -9.95
N ILE A 43 -13.05 8.94 -9.59
CA ILE A 43 -12.62 9.48 -8.28
C ILE A 43 -13.88 9.81 -7.49
N MET A 44 -14.03 9.22 -6.31
CA MET A 44 -15.12 9.52 -5.38
C MET A 44 -14.59 10.21 -4.14
N LEU A 45 -15.33 11.24 -3.72
CA LEU A 45 -15.13 11.98 -2.49
C LEU A 45 -16.46 12.02 -1.71
N ALA A 46 -16.46 11.55 -0.47
CA ALA A 46 -17.55 11.81 0.47
C ALA A 46 -17.14 12.86 1.50
N LEU A 47 -18.05 13.77 1.81
CA LEU A 47 -17.92 14.84 2.80
C LEU A 47 -19.17 14.91 3.68
N PRO A 48 -19.08 15.30 4.96
CA PRO A 48 -20.26 15.70 5.71
C PRO A 48 -20.79 17.04 5.17
N ALA A 49 -22.11 17.18 5.04
CA ALA A 49 -22.75 18.38 4.48
C ALA A 49 -22.52 19.66 5.33
N LYS A 50 -22.12 19.50 6.59
CA LYS A 50 -21.71 20.55 7.54
C LYS A 50 -20.70 19.98 8.53
N GLU A 51 -20.05 20.84 9.30
CA GLU A 51 -18.99 20.50 10.29
C GLU A 51 -19.49 19.76 11.55
N HIS A 52 -20.50 18.89 11.46
CA HIS A 52 -21.05 18.15 12.60
C HIS A 52 -21.13 16.65 12.30
N ALA A 53 -20.72 15.83 13.27
CA ALA A 53 -20.60 14.37 13.19
C ALA A 53 -21.93 13.58 13.04
N THR A 54 -23.03 14.26 12.73
CA THR A 54 -24.35 13.67 12.45
C THR A 54 -24.96 14.16 11.13
N CYS A 55 -24.22 14.94 10.33
CA CYS A 55 -24.74 15.52 9.10
C CYS A 55 -24.85 14.48 7.95
N PRO A 56 -25.83 14.66 7.05
CA PRO A 56 -25.88 14.01 5.74
C PRO A 56 -24.52 13.97 5.03
N SER A 57 -24.21 12.88 4.34
CA SER A 57 -23.02 12.80 3.48
C SER A 57 -23.32 13.30 2.06
N LEU A 58 -22.56 14.30 1.61
CA LEU A 58 -22.50 14.70 0.21
C LEU A 58 -21.53 13.76 -0.52
N ILE A 59 -21.99 13.13 -1.60
CA ILE A 59 -21.17 12.25 -2.43
C ILE A 59 -20.85 12.96 -3.74
N TYR A 60 -19.57 13.13 -4.01
CA TYR A 60 -19.03 13.69 -5.24
C TYR A 60 -18.32 12.61 -6.05
N LEU A 61 -18.48 12.66 -7.37
CA LEU A 61 -17.86 11.75 -8.32
C LEU A 61 -17.24 12.56 -9.46
N ALA A 62 -16.06 12.14 -9.89
CA ALA A 62 -15.43 12.59 -11.12
C ALA A 62 -15.16 11.39 -12.04
N ASP A 63 -15.47 11.52 -13.32
CA ASP A 63 -15.23 10.50 -14.34
C ASP A 63 -13.96 10.87 -15.13
N ILE A 64 -12.88 10.11 -14.92
CA ILE A 64 -11.58 10.37 -15.55
C ILE A 64 -11.66 10.08 -17.05
N ASN A 65 -12.31 8.98 -17.44
CA ASN A 65 -12.43 8.57 -18.85
C ASN A 65 -13.21 9.59 -19.68
N ALA A 66 -14.24 10.21 -19.09
CA ALA A 66 -14.97 11.29 -19.74
C ALA A 66 -14.07 12.47 -20.11
N SER A 67 -13.08 12.82 -19.28
CA SER A 67 -12.11 13.89 -19.55
C SER A 67 -10.95 13.45 -20.46
N LEU A 68 -10.55 12.18 -20.43
CA LEU A 68 -9.56 11.64 -21.39
C LEU A 68 -10.02 11.79 -22.84
N SER A 69 -11.34 11.78 -23.11
CA SER A 69 -11.89 11.99 -24.46
C SER A 69 -11.94 13.46 -24.96
N ARG A 70 -11.55 14.43 -24.13
CA ARG A 70 -11.73 15.88 -24.42
C ARG A 70 -10.42 16.63 -24.51
N ASP A 71 -10.47 17.84 -25.08
CA ASP A 71 -9.35 18.78 -25.11
C ASP A 71 -9.17 19.57 -23.81
N ASP A 72 -10.22 19.72 -22.98
CA ASP A 72 -10.09 20.31 -21.65
C ASP A 72 -9.46 19.31 -20.68
N ASN A 73 -8.20 19.57 -20.32
CA ASN A 73 -7.43 18.80 -19.32
C ASN A 73 -7.95 19.05 -17.89
N VAL A 74 -9.25 18.90 -17.67
CA VAL A 74 -9.95 19.19 -16.42
C VAL A 74 -10.88 18.01 -16.08
N VAL A 75 -10.82 17.60 -14.83
CA VAL A 75 -11.69 16.62 -14.18
C VAL A 75 -12.40 17.36 -13.05
N GLU A 76 -13.72 17.27 -12.99
CA GLU A 76 -14.52 18.00 -11.99
C GLU A 76 -15.26 17.02 -11.08
N LEU A 77 -15.09 17.18 -9.76
CA LEU A 77 -15.89 16.48 -8.76
C LEU A 77 -17.31 17.06 -8.72
N LYS A 78 -18.29 16.28 -9.21
CA LYS A 78 -19.70 16.68 -9.29
C LYS A 78 -20.48 15.95 -8.22
N GLN A 79 -21.34 16.68 -7.49
CA GLN A 79 -22.24 16.05 -6.54
C GLN A 79 -23.19 15.12 -7.29
N VAL A 80 -23.21 13.84 -6.92
CA VAL A 80 -24.10 12.83 -7.51
C VAL A 80 -25.29 12.53 -6.61
N THR A 81 -25.12 12.61 -5.28
CA THR A 81 -26.21 12.47 -4.31
C THR A 81 -25.90 13.14 -2.97
N GLU A 82 -26.92 13.31 -2.13
CA GLU A 82 -26.83 13.60 -0.70
C GLU A 82 -27.51 12.45 0.04
N LEU A 83 -26.76 11.75 0.90
CA LEU A 83 -27.28 10.65 1.71
C LEU A 83 -27.90 11.21 2.99
N PRO A 84 -29.08 10.75 3.43
CA PRO A 84 -29.78 11.29 4.61
C PRO A 84 -29.13 10.92 5.96
N PHE A 85 -27.92 10.37 5.94
CA PHE A 85 -27.13 9.93 7.09
C PHE A 85 -25.64 10.22 6.85
N LEU A 86 -24.83 10.21 7.91
CA LEU A 86 -23.38 10.26 7.80
C LEU A 86 -22.85 8.88 7.41
N ALA A 87 -22.38 8.73 6.18
CA ALA A 87 -21.56 7.60 5.78
C ALA A 87 -20.22 7.69 6.52
N SER A 88 -20.06 6.86 7.55
CA SER A 88 -18.85 6.77 8.37
C SER A 88 -17.66 6.21 7.61
N ARG A 89 -17.87 5.41 6.54
CA ARG A 89 -16.87 5.00 5.53
C ARG A 89 -17.54 4.86 4.16
N VAL A 90 -16.78 5.07 3.07
CA VAL A 90 -17.24 4.88 1.69
C VAL A 90 -16.18 4.21 0.79
N ARG A 91 -16.62 3.38 -0.17
CA ARG A 91 -15.77 2.85 -1.26
C ARG A 91 -16.53 2.75 -2.57
N LEU A 92 -15.83 2.94 -3.69
CA LEU A 92 -16.33 2.63 -5.03
C LEU A 92 -16.49 1.11 -5.21
N LEU A 93 -17.50 0.70 -5.97
CA LEU A 93 -17.67 -0.68 -6.40
C LEU A 93 -17.14 -0.87 -7.82
N SER A 94 -16.60 -2.06 -8.11
CA SER A 94 -16.09 -2.44 -9.43
C SER A 94 -17.11 -2.24 -10.55
N ASN A 95 -16.63 -2.12 -11.80
CA ASN A 95 -17.46 -2.09 -13.01
C ASN A 95 -18.52 -0.97 -13.03
N ARG A 96 -18.25 0.16 -12.37
CA ARG A 96 -19.18 1.28 -12.17
C ARG A 96 -20.52 0.89 -11.54
N ALA A 97 -20.56 -0.16 -10.72
CA ALA A 97 -21.78 -0.66 -10.09
C ALA A 97 -22.40 0.30 -9.04
N GLY A 98 -21.67 1.36 -8.69
CA GLY A 98 -22.06 2.35 -7.70
C GLY A 98 -21.02 2.46 -6.60
N PHE A 99 -21.47 2.64 -5.37
CA PHE A 99 -20.60 2.73 -4.19
C PHE A 99 -21.22 2.01 -2.99
N ILE A 100 -20.38 1.67 -2.02
CA ILE A 100 -20.79 1.13 -0.72
C ILE A 100 -20.53 2.15 0.39
N THR A 101 -21.43 2.20 1.35
CA THR A 101 -21.31 3.00 2.58
C THR A 101 -21.39 2.12 3.82
N ALA A 102 -20.73 2.57 4.89
CA ALA A 102 -20.94 2.09 6.25
C ALA A 102 -21.44 3.26 7.11
N GLU A 103 -22.61 3.13 7.72
CA GLU A 103 -23.13 4.04 8.74
C GLU A 103 -22.95 3.36 10.11
N PHE A 104 -22.22 3.98 11.05
CA PHE A 104 -22.15 3.50 12.42
C PHE A 104 -23.08 4.31 13.35
N ARG A 105 -24.03 3.63 13.98
CA ARG A 105 -24.95 4.20 14.97
C ARG A 105 -24.56 3.76 16.37
N GLU A 106 -23.69 4.56 16.99
CA GLU A 106 -23.20 4.35 18.36
C GLU A 106 -24.35 4.23 19.39
N SER A 107 -25.44 4.98 19.24
CA SER A 107 -26.60 4.90 20.15
C SER A 107 -27.45 3.63 20.00
N GLU A 108 -27.27 2.86 18.91
CA GLU A 108 -27.99 1.61 18.65
C GLU A 108 -27.07 0.37 18.70
N ASN A 109 -25.75 0.55 18.86
CA ASN A 109 -24.70 -0.46 18.66
C ASN A 109 -24.87 -1.22 17.33
N LYS A 110 -25.03 -0.47 16.22
CA LYS A 110 -25.22 -1.01 14.87
C LYS A 110 -24.28 -0.39 13.86
N LEU A 111 -23.66 -1.25 13.08
CA LEU A 111 -23.10 -0.97 11.77
C LEU A 111 -24.17 -1.27 10.72
N ILE A 112 -24.43 -0.33 9.80
CA ILE A 112 -25.31 -0.54 8.66
C ILE A 112 -24.49 -0.39 7.38
N LEU A 113 -24.41 -1.46 6.58
CA LEU A 113 -23.74 -1.49 5.29
C LEU A 113 -24.77 -1.33 4.18
N ARG A 114 -24.48 -0.48 3.19
CA ARG A 114 -25.40 -0.23 2.06
C ARG A 114 -24.67 -0.11 0.75
N THR A 115 -25.15 -0.83 -0.26
CA THR A 115 -24.78 -0.56 -1.65
C THR A 115 -25.75 0.43 -2.26
N HIS A 116 -25.23 1.41 -2.99
CA HIS A 116 -25.99 2.48 -3.62
C HIS A 116 -25.74 2.54 -5.12
N ASP A 117 -26.76 2.95 -5.89
CA ASP A 117 -26.56 3.45 -7.24
C ASP A 117 -25.99 4.89 -7.23
N TRP A 118 -25.71 5.45 -8.41
CA TRP A 118 -25.15 6.80 -8.53
C TRP A 118 -26.11 7.94 -8.11
N VAL A 119 -27.42 7.69 -8.02
CA VAL A 119 -28.38 8.69 -7.50
C VAL A 119 -28.61 8.54 -5.99
N GLY A 120 -27.93 7.58 -5.34
CA GLY A 120 -27.99 7.31 -3.90
C GLY A 120 -29.07 6.31 -3.48
N SER A 121 -29.82 5.73 -4.43
CA SER A 121 -30.82 4.71 -4.11
C SER A 121 -30.15 3.49 -3.51
N ILE A 122 -30.71 2.95 -2.43
CA ILE A 122 -30.19 1.74 -1.79
C ILE A 122 -30.55 0.52 -2.65
N ASN A 123 -29.54 -0.20 -3.13
CA ASN A 123 -29.70 -1.45 -3.87
C ASN A 123 -29.82 -2.65 -2.92
N LYS A 124 -28.96 -2.70 -1.90
CA LYS A 124 -28.97 -3.69 -0.81
C LYS A 124 -28.52 -3.02 0.49
N GLU A 125 -29.10 -3.43 1.61
CA GLU A 125 -28.75 -3.00 2.98
C GLU A 125 -28.54 -4.25 3.85
N GLU A 126 -27.61 -4.18 4.79
CA GLU A 126 -27.35 -5.20 5.80
C GLU A 126 -27.01 -4.55 7.15
N ILE A 127 -27.48 -5.12 8.27
CA ILE A 127 -27.39 -4.51 9.61
C ILE A 127 -26.66 -5.48 10.55
N ILE A 128 -25.52 -5.05 11.06
CA ILE A 128 -24.60 -5.86 11.86
C ILE A 128 -24.45 -5.22 13.25
N SER A 129 -24.65 -6.01 14.31
CA SER A 129 -24.43 -5.54 15.69
C SER A 129 -22.94 -5.34 15.96
N ALA A 130 -22.58 -4.13 16.41
CA ALA A 130 -21.22 -3.72 16.74
C ALA A 130 -21.22 -2.55 17.75
N ASP A 131 -20.30 -2.56 18.69
CA ASP A 131 -20.06 -1.48 19.66
C ASP A 131 -19.06 -0.44 19.13
N GLY A 132 -18.48 -0.65 17.94
CA GLY A 132 -17.56 0.28 17.28
C GLY A 132 -17.03 -0.26 15.95
N ILE A 133 -16.37 0.61 15.19
CA ILE A 133 -15.69 0.25 13.93
C ILE A 133 -14.30 0.91 13.86
N ASP A 134 -13.33 0.20 13.29
CA ASP A 134 -11.96 0.70 13.04
C ASP A 134 -11.58 0.53 11.57
N GLY A 135 -10.56 1.27 11.12
CA GLY A 135 -10.00 1.15 9.78
C GLY A 135 -10.92 1.65 8.67
N GLU A 136 -10.78 1.08 7.49
CA GLU A 136 -11.50 1.42 6.25
C GLU A 136 -12.27 0.21 5.71
N ILE A 137 -13.28 0.44 4.87
CA ILE A 137 -13.93 -0.66 4.13
C ILE A 137 -12.94 -1.22 3.12
N ALA A 138 -12.76 -2.54 3.12
CA ALA A 138 -12.16 -3.27 2.02
C ALA A 138 -13.25 -3.89 1.12
N VAL A 139 -13.00 -3.94 -0.19
CA VAL A 139 -13.89 -4.54 -1.19
C VAL A 139 -13.08 -5.46 -2.09
N HIS A 140 -13.57 -6.68 -2.34
CA HIS A 140 -13.03 -7.61 -3.34
C HIS A 140 -14.17 -8.37 -4.02
N GLY A 141 -14.43 -8.06 -5.30
CA GLY A 141 -15.59 -8.59 -6.01
C GLY A 141 -16.90 -8.23 -5.31
N SER A 142 -17.68 -9.24 -4.93
CA SER A 142 -18.91 -9.12 -4.14
C SER A 142 -18.67 -8.96 -2.63
N SER A 143 -17.46 -9.27 -2.14
CA SER A 143 -17.16 -9.34 -0.72
C SER A 143 -16.71 -7.99 -0.15
N VAL A 144 -17.25 -7.66 1.00
CA VAL A 144 -17.01 -6.43 1.77
C VAL A 144 -16.51 -6.84 3.15
N ALA A 145 -15.47 -6.18 3.66
CA ALA A 145 -14.99 -6.40 5.02
C ALA A 145 -14.66 -5.10 5.74
N LEU A 146 -14.92 -5.07 7.05
CA LEU A 146 -14.62 -3.95 7.95
C LEU A 146 -14.30 -4.48 9.36
N CYS A 147 -13.29 -3.90 10.03
CA CYS A 147 -13.01 -4.19 11.43
C CYS A 147 -14.12 -3.65 12.33
N VAL A 148 -14.65 -4.50 13.22
CA VAL A 148 -15.71 -4.14 14.17
C VAL A 148 -15.34 -4.56 15.59
N ARG A 149 -15.90 -3.85 16.57
CA ARG A 149 -15.83 -4.19 17.99
C ARG A 149 -17.14 -4.81 18.43
N ASP A 150 -17.08 -5.92 19.16
CA ASP A 150 -18.21 -6.51 19.88
C ASP A 150 -17.80 -6.73 21.35
N GLY A 151 -18.51 -6.10 22.27
CA GLY A 151 -18.24 -6.14 23.70
C GLY A 151 -17.63 -4.87 24.29
N PRO A 152 -17.46 -4.85 25.63
CA PRO A 152 -16.94 -3.70 26.37
C PRO A 152 -15.58 -3.26 25.83
N GLU A 153 -15.26 -1.98 25.95
CA GLU A 153 -13.95 -1.48 25.55
C GLU A 153 -12.84 -2.29 26.23
N SER A 154 -11.97 -2.89 25.42
CA SER A 154 -10.84 -3.61 25.98
C SER A 154 -9.92 -2.61 26.70
N PRO A 155 -9.43 -2.90 27.92
CA PRO A 155 -8.68 -1.96 28.75
C PRO A 155 -7.27 -1.63 28.23
N PHE A 156 -6.96 -1.94 26.98
CA PHE A 156 -5.66 -1.75 26.33
C PHE A 156 -5.49 -0.28 25.91
N GLY A 157 -5.27 0.61 26.88
CA GLY A 157 -5.25 2.07 26.69
C GLY A 157 -4.20 2.62 25.72
N ASN A 158 -3.30 1.78 25.18
CA ASN A 158 -2.25 2.16 24.23
C ASN A 158 -2.50 1.64 22.79
N CYS A 159 -3.56 0.86 22.51
CA CYS A 159 -3.89 0.46 21.13
C CYS A 159 -4.67 1.57 20.41
N LEU A 160 -4.31 1.87 19.14
CA LEU A 160 -5.03 2.84 18.30
C LEU A 160 -6.38 2.35 17.73
N GLY A 161 -6.69 1.06 17.84
CA GLY A 161 -7.96 0.46 17.48
C GLY A 161 -8.37 -0.58 18.52
N LYS A 162 -9.68 -0.82 18.66
CA LYS A 162 -10.28 -1.68 19.70
C LYS A 162 -11.14 -2.82 19.12
N SER A 163 -11.24 -2.91 17.81
CA SER A 163 -11.93 -3.97 17.08
C SER A 163 -11.33 -5.34 17.40
N ASN A 164 -12.20 -6.32 17.58
CA ASN A 164 -11.87 -7.70 17.93
C ASN A 164 -12.51 -8.71 16.98
N GLU A 165 -13.33 -8.25 16.04
CA GLU A 165 -13.96 -9.02 14.98
C GLU A 165 -13.81 -8.31 13.63
N ILE A 166 -13.98 -9.05 12.54
CA ILE A 166 -14.15 -8.50 11.20
C ILE A 166 -15.57 -8.87 10.76
N ALA A 167 -16.36 -7.86 10.44
CA ALA A 167 -17.64 -8.03 9.78
C ALA A 167 -17.38 -8.25 8.29
N ILE A 168 -17.97 -9.30 7.72
CA ILE A 168 -17.84 -9.65 6.31
C ILE A 168 -19.24 -9.78 5.72
N TRP A 169 -19.50 -9.08 4.63
CA TRP A 169 -20.76 -9.11 3.91
C TRP A 169 -20.51 -9.49 2.45
N ASP A 170 -21.12 -10.58 1.99
CA ASP A 170 -21.17 -10.90 0.58
C ASP A 170 -22.41 -10.24 -0.04
N ILE A 171 -22.18 -9.22 -0.88
CA ILE A 171 -23.24 -8.42 -1.51
C ILE A 171 -24.15 -9.31 -2.36
N GLU A 172 -23.64 -10.34 -3.04
CA GLU A 172 -24.43 -11.15 -3.97
C GLU A 172 -25.48 -12.00 -3.27
N SER A 173 -25.04 -12.85 -2.34
CA SER A 173 -25.90 -13.73 -1.53
C SER A 173 -26.64 -13.01 -0.41
N GLY A 174 -26.16 -11.83 0.01
CA GLY A 174 -26.68 -11.07 1.14
C GLY A 174 -26.23 -11.61 2.51
N ASN A 175 -25.38 -12.64 2.57
CA ASN A 175 -24.93 -13.20 3.84
C ASN A 175 -23.92 -12.27 4.53
N ALA A 176 -24.19 -11.91 5.78
CA ALA A 176 -23.22 -11.33 6.68
C ALA A 176 -22.72 -12.34 7.72
N THR A 177 -21.43 -12.28 8.02
CA THR A 177 -20.77 -13.06 9.08
C THR A 177 -19.84 -12.15 9.89
N LYS A 178 -19.55 -12.56 11.12
CA LYS A 178 -18.49 -11.95 11.94
C LYS A 178 -17.45 -13.01 12.26
N ILE A 179 -16.19 -12.73 11.97
CA ILE A 179 -15.06 -13.59 12.34
C ILE A 179 -14.26 -12.94 13.46
N LYS A 180 -13.91 -13.70 14.50
CA LYS A 180 -13.06 -13.20 15.59
C LYS A 180 -11.62 -13.05 15.11
N ILE A 181 -11.02 -11.90 15.39
CA ILE A 181 -9.61 -11.65 15.11
C ILE A 181 -8.79 -12.52 16.08
N PRO A 182 -8.00 -13.50 15.59
CA PRO A 182 -7.20 -14.35 16.47
C PRO A 182 -6.15 -13.52 17.22
N GLN A 183 -6.01 -13.76 18.52
CA GLN A 183 -5.03 -13.08 19.36
C GLN A 183 -3.74 -13.91 19.48
N ASP A 184 -2.62 -13.28 19.87
CA ASP A 184 -1.39 -13.98 20.23
C ASP A 184 -1.47 -14.43 21.71
N GLU A 185 -0.79 -15.51 22.07
CA GLU A 185 -0.73 -15.99 23.47
C GLU A 185 0.07 -15.03 24.37
N ARG A 186 0.99 -14.27 23.79
CA ARG A 186 1.83 -13.26 24.46
C ARG A 186 1.07 -11.96 24.74
N GLY A 187 0.05 -11.65 23.94
CA GLY A 187 -0.74 -10.45 24.12
C GLY A 187 -1.74 -10.17 22.98
N PRO A 188 -2.66 -9.22 23.19
CA PRO A 188 -3.60 -8.80 22.18
C PRO A 188 -2.90 -8.09 21.02
N GLN A 189 -3.41 -8.29 19.80
CA GLN A 189 -2.93 -7.59 18.60
C GLN A 189 -3.60 -6.19 18.55
N CYS A 190 -2.82 -5.13 18.77
CA CYS A 190 -3.25 -3.77 18.44
C CYS A 190 -3.18 -3.59 16.91
N HIS A 191 -4.19 -2.96 16.30
CA HIS A 191 -4.18 -2.63 14.88
C HIS A 191 -5.05 -1.40 14.60
N ARG A 192 -4.87 -0.74 13.45
CA ARG A 192 -5.71 0.41 13.03
C ARG A 192 -7.03 0.02 12.36
N GLY A 193 -7.21 -1.28 12.08
CA GLY A 193 -8.39 -1.83 11.42
C GLY A 193 -8.32 -1.89 9.90
N ASN A 194 -7.32 -1.26 9.28
CA ASN A 194 -7.06 -1.38 7.84
C ASN A 194 -6.77 -2.84 7.48
N LEU A 195 -7.51 -3.38 6.51
CA LEU A 195 -7.47 -4.77 6.09
C LEU A 195 -7.61 -4.87 4.56
N GLN A 196 -7.14 -5.97 3.99
CA GLN A 196 -7.09 -6.21 2.54
C GLN A 196 -7.49 -7.66 2.30
N PHE A 197 -8.28 -7.93 1.26
CA PHE A 197 -8.47 -9.29 0.78
C PHE A 197 -7.18 -9.76 0.09
N ALA A 198 -6.47 -10.71 0.70
CA ALA A 198 -5.34 -11.38 0.07
C ALA A 198 -5.84 -12.34 -1.03
N THR A 199 -6.99 -12.98 -0.80
CA THR A 199 -7.78 -13.72 -1.79
C THR A 199 -9.27 -13.60 -1.45
N PRO A 200 -10.21 -14.05 -2.31
CA PRO A 200 -11.62 -14.20 -1.96
C PRO A 200 -11.93 -15.06 -0.72
N SER A 201 -10.93 -15.70 -0.12
CA SER A 201 -11.08 -16.58 1.05
C SER A 201 -10.24 -16.16 2.26
N HIS A 202 -9.34 -15.17 2.13
CA HIS A 202 -8.41 -14.74 3.18
C HIS A 202 -8.27 -13.22 3.23
N ILE A 203 -8.32 -12.69 4.44
CA ILE A 203 -8.09 -11.27 4.76
C ILE A 203 -6.72 -11.13 5.42
N ALA A 204 -5.92 -10.18 4.95
CA ALA A 204 -4.70 -9.72 5.60
C ALA A 204 -5.01 -8.57 6.59
N LEU A 205 -4.39 -8.62 7.77
CA LEU A 205 -4.48 -7.60 8.81
C LEU A 205 -3.09 -7.37 9.43
N GLY A 206 -2.61 -6.12 9.33
CA GLY A 206 -1.38 -5.66 9.98
C GLY A 206 -1.61 -5.21 11.43
N GLY A 207 -0.54 -4.89 12.16
CA GLY A 207 -0.61 -4.40 13.53
C GLY A 207 0.67 -4.69 14.34
N HIS A 208 0.55 -4.66 15.67
CA HIS A 208 1.60 -5.07 16.60
C HIS A 208 1.05 -5.79 17.84
N ILE A 209 1.89 -6.51 18.58
CA ILE A 209 1.53 -7.04 19.92
C ILE A 209 1.55 -5.89 20.93
N CYS A 210 0.49 -5.79 21.75
CA CYS A 210 0.30 -4.69 22.69
C CYS A 210 1.51 -4.53 23.65
N PRO A 211 2.17 -3.34 23.69
CA PRO A 211 3.42 -3.13 24.44
C PRO A 211 3.32 -3.30 25.97
N SER A 212 2.09 -3.37 26.52
CA SER A 212 1.87 -3.60 27.95
C SER A 212 1.87 -5.09 28.34
N HIS A 213 1.97 -6.00 27.36
CA HIS A 213 1.95 -7.44 27.57
C HIS A 213 3.27 -8.09 27.17
N ASP A 214 3.87 -7.64 26.06
CA ASP A 214 5.15 -8.11 25.53
C ASP A 214 5.84 -7.01 24.71
N LYS A 215 7.01 -7.29 24.12
CA LYS A 215 7.69 -6.38 23.18
C LYS A 215 6.77 -6.03 21.99
N PRO A 216 6.90 -4.82 21.41
CA PRO A 216 6.12 -4.37 20.26
C PRO A 216 6.59 -5.05 18.97
N TYR A 217 6.30 -6.33 18.83
CA TYR A 217 6.52 -7.06 17.57
C TYR A 217 5.49 -6.58 16.55
N ALA A 218 5.96 -6.12 15.38
CA ALA A 218 5.08 -5.85 14.23
C ALA A 218 4.56 -7.18 13.68
N VAL A 219 3.28 -7.26 13.34
CA VAL A 219 2.62 -8.52 12.97
C VAL A 219 1.80 -8.36 11.69
N LEU A 220 1.82 -9.40 10.86
CA LEU A 220 0.95 -9.55 9.71
C LEU A 220 0.19 -10.87 9.88
N ARG A 221 -1.14 -10.81 9.83
CA ARG A 221 -2.00 -11.98 10.00
C ARG A 221 -2.84 -12.20 8.73
N SER A 222 -2.86 -13.44 8.27
CA SER A 222 -3.83 -13.96 7.31
C SER A 222 -4.97 -14.63 8.07
N ILE A 223 -6.20 -14.23 7.82
CA ILE A 223 -7.40 -14.70 8.52
C ILE A 223 -8.38 -15.25 7.48
N PRO A 224 -8.78 -16.53 7.55
CA PRO A 224 -9.71 -17.12 6.60
C PRO A 224 -11.13 -16.63 6.87
N ILE A 225 -11.86 -16.31 5.81
CA ILE A 225 -13.26 -15.85 5.86
C ILE A 225 -14.19 -16.95 6.38
N THR A 226 -13.86 -18.20 6.09
CA THR A 226 -14.52 -19.39 6.63
C THR A 226 -13.51 -20.21 7.44
N PRO A 227 -13.28 -19.89 8.72
CA PRO A 227 -12.34 -20.62 9.56
C PRO A 227 -12.72 -22.10 9.71
N SER A 228 -11.71 -22.97 9.74
CA SER A 228 -11.87 -24.38 10.06
C SER A 228 -10.69 -24.88 10.89
N GLU A 229 -10.78 -26.06 11.50
CA GLU A 229 -9.66 -26.62 12.27
C GLU A 229 -8.39 -26.80 11.45
N ARG A 230 -8.53 -27.04 10.13
CA ARG A 230 -7.44 -27.15 9.16
C ARG A 230 -6.96 -25.78 8.69
N ASN A 231 -7.88 -24.90 8.32
CA ASN A 231 -7.53 -23.53 7.94
C ASN A 231 -7.90 -22.52 9.03
N LYS A 232 -6.92 -22.17 9.87
CA LYS A 232 -6.99 -21.04 10.82
C LYS A 232 -6.23 -19.79 10.32
N GLY A 233 -5.80 -19.79 9.06
CA GLY A 233 -4.93 -18.77 8.51
C GLY A 233 -3.46 -18.91 8.93
N ARG A 234 -2.70 -17.86 8.69
CA ARG A 234 -1.25 -17.77 8.98
C ARG A 234 -0.94 -16.51 9.78
N TYR A 235 0.14 -16.56 10.54
CA TYR A 235 0.56 -15.48 11.41
C TYR A 235 2.06 -15.28 11.30
N PHE A 236 2.45 -14.03 11.07
CA PHE A 236 3.83 -13.62 10.87
C PHE A 236 4.11 -12.53 11.90
N HIS A 237 5.18 -12.66 12.66
CA HIS A 237 5.69 -11.59 13.50
C HIS A 237 7.10 -11.23 13.03
N GLN A 238 7.42 -9.96 13.10
CA GLN A 238 8.74 -9.42 12.82
C GLN A 238 9.41 -9.10 14.15
N HIS A 239 10.68 -9.50 14.26
CA HIS A 239 11.41 -9.48 15.52
C HIS A 239 12.04 -8.14 15.87
N GLU A 240 12.63 -8.09 17.07
CA GLU A 240 13.16 -6.90 17.75
C GLU A 240 13.82 -5.90 16.79
N ASN A 241 13.34 -4.65 16.82
CA ASN A 241 14.02 -3.34 16.61
C ASN A 241 13.03 -2.23 16.21
N PHE A 242 11.72 -2.50 16.21
CA PHE A 242 10.73 -1.42 16.12
C PHE A 242 10.74 -0.63 17.43
N GLU A 243 11.65 0.33 17.47
CA GLU A 243 11.74 1.34 18.51
C GLU A 243 10.37 2.01 18.71
N TYR A 244 10.07 2.39 19.96
CA TYR A 244 8.76 2.89 20.36
C TYR A 244 8.22 4.00 19.46
N GLY A 245 7.03 3.76 18.93
CA GLY A 245 6.13 4.72 18.31
C GLY A 245 4.69 4.37 18.67
N HIS A 246 3.82 5.38 18.74
CA HIS A 246 2.38 5.16 18.87
C HIS A 246 1.67 5.15 17.48
N ASN A 247 2.41 5.44 16.39
CA ASN A 247 1.88 5.76 15.07
C ASN A 247 2.79 5.22 13.93
N HIS A 248 2.43 4.31 13.03
CA HIS A 248 1.16 3.60 12.76
C HIS A 248 1.39 2.23 12.06
N ASP A 249 1.15 1.05 12.70
CA ASP A 249 1.23 -0.28 12.03
C ASP A 249 -0.09 -0.66 11.35
N ALA A 250 -0.10 -0.55 10.04
CA ALA A 250 -1.25 -0.79 9.19
C ALA A 250 -0.77 -1.36 7.85
N ILE A 251 -1.66 -2.03 7.13
CA ILE A 251 -1.39 -2.34 5.73
C ILE A 251 -1.77 -1.17 4.82
N ALA A 252 -1.12 -1.10 3.66
CA ALA A 252 -1.49 -0.21 2.57
C ALA A 252 -2.93 -0.53 2.12
N ILE A 253 -3.71 0.50 1.82
CA ILE A 253 -5.07 0.32 1.31
C ILE A 253 -5.05 0.25 -0.22
N PRO A 254 -5.70 -0.76 -0.83
CA PRO A 254 -5.93 -0.80 -2.26
C PRO A 254 -6.68 0.43 -2.75
N GLY A 255 -6.14 1.14 -3.74
CA GLY A 255 -6.82 2.26 -4.36
C GLY A 255 -8.01 1.82 -5.20
N SER A 256 -7.71 0.92 -6.11
CA SER A 256 -8.65 0.24 -6.99
C SER A 256 -9.12 -1.09 -6.37
N SER A 257 -10.30 -1.54 -6.76
CA SER A 257 -10.80 -2.90 -6.48
C SER A 257 -10.12 -4.00 -7.31
N ALA A 258 -9.08 -3.65 -8.07
CA ALA A 258 -8.20 -4.61 -8.73
C ALA A 258 -7.63 -5.62 -7.71
N HIS A 259 -7.45 -6.86 -8.16
CA HIS A 259 -6.73 -7.86 -7.35
C HIS A 259 -5.26 -7.43 -7.19
N ASN A 260 -4.69 -7.72 -6.03
CA ASN A 260 -3.32 -7.41 -5.68
C ASN A 260 -2.67 -8.74 -5.27
N ASP A 261 -1.60 -9.15 -5.96
CA ASP A 261 -0.89 -10.39 -5.62
C ASP A 261 0.13 -10.16 -4.48
N VAL A 262 0.22 -8.93 -3.96
CA VAL A 262 0.98 -8.56 -2.77
C VAL A 262 0.12 -7.87 -1.71
N VAL A 263 0.54 -8.02 -0.46
CA VAL A 263 0.12 -7.20 0.69
C VAL A 263 1.32 -6.38 1.15
N VAL A 264 1.11 -5.10 1.43
CA VAL A 264 2.14 -4.21 1.96
C VAL A 264 1.80 -3.83 3.40
N HIS A 265 2.69 -4.15 4.34
CA HIS A 265 2.60 -3.79 5.75
C HIS A 265 3.55 -2.62 6.04
N HIS A 266 3.03 -1.49 6.51
CA HIS A 266 3.81 -0.31 6.87
C HIS A 266 4.29 -0.39 8.33
N HIS A 267 5.52 0.05 8.55
CA HIS A 267 6.18 0.04 9.85
C HIS A 267 6.53 1.47 10.28
N GLN A 268 6.20 1.77 11.53
CA GLN A 268 6.17 3.13 12.07
C GLN A 268 7.47 3.94 11.95
N ARG A 269 8.60 3.30 12.28
CA ARG A 269 9.84 3.99 12.64
C ARG A 269 10.99 3.58 11.71
N GLY A 270 11.62 4.61 11.15
CA GLY A 270 12.62 4.51 10.09
C GLY A 270 12.07 4.56 8.66
N ASN A 271 10.80 4.98 8.47
CA ASN A 271 10.10 4.99 7.18
C ASN A 271 10.26 3.65 6.44
N ARG A 272 9.61 2.57 6.89
CA ARG A 272 9.80 1.23 6.29
C ARG A 272 8.47 0.55 5.99
N PHE A 273 8.47 -0.33 5.01
CA PHE A 273 7.34 -1.22 4.71
C PHE A 273 7.82 -2.59 4.25
N THR A 274 7.05 -3.64 4.53
CA THR A 274 7.25 -5.00 3.98
C THR A 274 6.18 -5.30 2.94
N ALA A 275 6.59 -5.54 1.70
CA ALA A 275 5.76 -6.20 0.69
C ALA A 275 5.87 -7.72 0.84
N ALA A 276 4.76 -8.45 0.72
CA ALA A 276 4.72 -9.91 0.77
C ALA A 276 3.71 -10.47 -0.23
N ASP A 277 4.09 -11.51 -0.96
CA ASP A 277 3.24 -12.26 -1.89
C ASP A 277 2.04 -12.89 -1.14
N VAL A 278 0.84 -12.80 -1.72
CA VAL A 278 -0.39 -13.33 -1.10
C VAL A 278 -0.36 -14.85 -0.91
N GLY A 279 0.41 -15.57 -1.73
CA GLY A 279 0.64 -17.02 -1.62
C GLY A 279 1.38 -17.42 -0.34
N LEU A 280 2.19 -16.52 0.25
CA LEU A 280 2.71 -16.72 1.61
C LEU A 280 1.58 -16.70 2.64
N LEU A 281 0.62 -15.80 2.48
CA LEU A 281 -0.47 -15.58 3.42
C LEU A 281 -1.55 -16.67 3.33
N THR A 282 -1.85 -17.20 2.14
CA THR A 282 -2.80 -18.32 1.96
C THR A 282 -2.15 -19.67 2.24
N GLY A 283 -0.84 -19.79 2.00
CA GLY A 283 -0.10 -21.03 2.14
C GLY A 283 -0.09 -21.95 0.94
N GLU A 284 -0.45 -21.41 -0.22
CA GLU A 284 -0.12 -21.98 -1.52
C GLU A 284 1.40 -22.05 -1.73
N ILE A 285 2.16 -21.15 -1.09
CA ILE A 285 3.63 -21.21 -1.04
C ILE A 285 4.08 -21.98 0.22
N PRO A 286 4.84 -23.10 0.05
CA PRO A 286 5.43 -23.85 1.15
C PRO A 286 6.66 -23.14 1.73
N VAL A 287 6.62 -22.84 3.04
CA VAL A 287 7.77 -22.25 3.75
C VAL A 287 8.82 -23.33 4.01
N THR A 288 10.07 -23.06 3.67
CA THR A 288 11.19 -24.01 3.85
C THR A 288 11.99 -23.66 5.11
N TYR A 289 12.24 -24.62 5.98
CA TYR A 289 13.01 -24.42 7.23
C TYR A 289 14.11 -25.48 7.36
N ASN A 290 15.38 -25.08 7.49
CA ASN A 290 16.53 -25.99 7.64
C ASN A 290 16.57 -27.14 6.61
N ASN A 291 16.32 -26.85 5.33
CA ASN A 291 16.18 -27.83 4.23
C ASN A 291 15.06 -28.88 4.41
N VAL A 292 14.19 -28.72 5.41
CA VAL A 292 12.89 -29.39 5.49
C VAL A 292 11.88 -28.50 4.79
N GLN A 293 11.44 -28.94 3.62
CA GLN A 293 10.34 -28.30 2.91
C GLN A 293 9.06 -28.63 3.68
N SER A 294 8.37 -27.63 4.24
CA SER A 294 6.98 -27.86 4.68
C SER A 294 6.20 -28.27 3.44
N GLU A 295 5.45 -29.37 3.52
CA GLU A 295 4.40 -29.59 2.53
C GLU A 295 3.43 -28.40 2.53
N ALA A 296 2.73 -28.18 1.41
CA ALA A 296 1.62 -27.23 1.31
C ALA A 296 0.40 -27.75 2.11
N GLN A 297 0.55 -27.80 3.43
CA GLN A 297 -0.41 -28.33 4.39
C GLN A 297 -1.21 -27.17 5.02
N PRO A 298 -2.55 -27.27 5.06
CA PRO A 298 -3.37 -26.37 5.85
C PRO A 298 -3.26 -26.79 7.32
N THR A 299 -2.25 -26.28 8.03
CA THR A 299 -2.22 -26.31 9.50
C THR A 299 -1.50 -25.09 10.09
N PRO A 300 -2.05 -24.48 11.16
CA PRO A 300 -1.39 -23.44 11.91
C PRO A 300 -0.41 -24.07 12.90
N TRP A 301 0.75 -24.50 12.41
CA TRP A 301 1.87 -24.72 13.31
C TRP A 301 2.37 -23.35 13.74
N TYR A 302 1.88 -22.93 14.91
CA TYR A 302 2.73 -22.23 15.85
C TYR A 302 4.03 -23.04 15.91
N PHE A 303 5.09 -22.51 15.32
CA PHE A 303 6.40 -22.91 15.75
C PHE A 303 6.53 -22.34 17.16
N THR A 304 6.31 -23.20 18.16
CA THR A 304 6.54 -22.92 19.58
C THR A 304 7.33 -24.09 20.15
N ASP A 305 8.65 -23.96 20.09
CA ASP A 305 9.54 -24.81 20.88
C ASP A 305 9.36 -24.44 22.35
N ARG A 306 8.97 -25.43 23.15
CA ARG A 306 8.67 -25.22 24.58
C ARG A 306 9.92 -24.98 25.42
N ASP A 307 11.08 -25.42 24.95
CA ASP A 307 12.32 -25.41 25.73
C ASP A 307 13.24 -24.24 25.33
N LEU A 308 12.83 -23.44 24.34
CA LEU A 308 13.54 -22.25 23.88
C LEU A 308 12.59 -21.04 23.79
N PHE A 309 12.75 -20.10 24.72
CA PHE A 309 12.36 -18.68 24.56
C PHE A 309 13.25 -17.98 23.51
N LYS A 310 13.44 -18.63 22.36
CA LYS A 310 14.05 -18.10 21.14
C LYS A 310 12.99 -18.10 20.05
N ASP A 311 11.97 -17.29 20.28
CA ASP A 311 11.59 -16.24 19.35
C ASP A 311 11.76 -16.58 17.87
N PHE A 312 10.63 -16.85 17.20
CA PHE A 312 10.59 -17.51 15.89
C PHE A 312 10.91 -16.61 14.69
N PHE A 313 12.20 -16.36 14.48
CA PHE A 313 12.79 -15.48 13.45
C PHE A 313 12.53 -15.82 11.96
N HIS A 314 11.71 -16.81 11.61
CA HIS A 314 11.94 -17.55 10.35
C HIS A 314 10.84 -17.55 9.28
N VAL A 315 9.65 -17.00 9.48
CA VAL A 315 8.60 -17.10 8.44
C VAL A 315 8.82 -16.12 7.27
N PHE A 316 9.41 -14.94 7.52
CA PHE A 316 9.93 -14.06 6.44
C PHE A 316 11.31 -14.47 5.93
N SER A 317 11.88 -15.61 6.38
CA SER A 317 13.10 -16.17 5.76
C SER A 317 12.82 -17.07 4.54
N ASP A 318 11.57 -17.13 4.07
CA ASP A 318 11.26 -17.41 2.66
C ASP A 318 11.50 -16.15 1.80
N LYS A 319 12.80 -15.92 1.54
CA LYS A 319 13.38 -14.70 0.94
C LYS A 319 13.02 -14.45 -0.53
N VAL A 320 12.24 -15.34 -1.13
CA VAL A 320 11.76 -15.23 -2.53
C VAL A 320 10.49 -14.40 -2.64
N ASN A 321 9.71 -14.33 -1.55
CA ASN A 321 8.30 -13.97 -1.61
C ASN A 321 7.91 -12.80 -0.69
N ALA A 322 8.88 -12.20 0.01
CA ALA A 322 8.66 -10.99 0.81
C ALA A 322 9.92 -10.11 0.87
N ARG A 323 9.73 -8.79 1.01
CA ARG A 323 10.81 -7.80 1.02
C ARG A 323 10.44 -6.57 1.85
N THR A 324 11.35 -6.17 2.75
CA THR A 324 11.27 -4.90 3.51
C THR A 324 12.11 -3.81 2.84
N LEU A 325 11.56 -2.60 2.72
CA LEU A 325 12.13 -1.45 2.02
C LEU A 325 11.96 -0.17 2.83
N THR A 326 12.74 0.85 2.49
CA THR A 326 12.59 2.23 3.02
C THR A 326 11.63 3.05 2.16
N GLY A 327 10.87 3.92 2.81
CA GLY A 327 9.89 4.83 2.22
C GLY A 327 8.65 5.00 3.11
N SER A 328 8.04 6.17 3.03
CA SER A 328 6.77 6.50 3.69
C SER A 328 5.59 6.15 2.79
N ILE A 329 4.53 5.55 3.33
CA ILE A 329 3.28 5.32 2.59
C ILE A 329 2.08 5.90 3.32
N PHE A 330 1.06 6.30 2.56
CA PHE A 330 -0.22 6.73 3.12
C PHE A 330 -1.10 5.51 3.36
N ASP A 331 -1.34 5.16 4.61
CA ASP A 331 -2.17 4.01 4.98
C ASP A 331 -3.68 4.31 4.94
N ARG A 332 -4.08 5.58 4.97
CA ARG A 332 -5.49 6.02 4.84
C ARG A 332 -5.89 6.42 3.42
N LEU A 333 -4.93 6.58 2.53
CA LEU A 333 -5.19 6.86 1.12
C LEU A 333 -4.83 5.64 0.26
N PRO A 334 -5.51 5.46 -0.89
CA PRO A 334 -5.10 4.60 -2.00
C PRO A 334 -3.59 4.57 -2.34
N SER A 335 -2.79 3.70 -1.72
CA SER A 335 -1.33 3.64 -1.97
C SER A 335 -0.86 2.38 -2.70
N LEU A 336 -1.68 1.31 -2.72
CA LEU A 336 -1.38 0.03 -3.37
C LEU A 336 -2.34 -0.24 -4.53
N VAL A 337 -1.84 -0.70 -5.69
CA VAL A 337 -2.69 -1.21 -6.78
C VAL A 337 -2.00 -2.29 -7.63
N GLY A 338 -2.62 -3.46 -7.73
CA GLY A 338 -2.02 -4.64 -8.33
C GLY A 338 -0.76 -5.02 -7.55
N ASN A 339 0.34 -5.17 -8.27
CA ASN A 339 1.66 -5.38 -7.66
C ASN A 339 2.49 -4.10 -7.54
N ARG A 340 1.86 -2.92 -7.65
CA ARG A 340 2.54 -1.63 -7.53
C ARG A 340 2.19 -0.92 -6.22
N LEU A 341 3.16 -0.19 -5.70
CA LEU A 341 3.05 0.64 -4.48
C LEU A 341 3.60 2.04 -4.76
N LEU A 342 2.82 3.07 -4.43
CA LEU A 342 3.29 4.46 -4.42
C LEU A 342 3.94 4.77 -3.07
N VAL A 343 5.18 5.23 -3.12
CA VAL A 343 6.02 5.53 -1.96
C VAL A 343 6.50 6.98 -2.04
N ARG A 344 6.50 7.66 -0.89
CA ARG A 344 7.12 8.99 -0.74
C ARG A 344 8.42 8.85 0.05
N GLU A 345 9.50 9.43 -0.44
CA GLU A 345 10.76 9.55 0.28
C GLU A 345 11.04 11.05 0.46
N ASP A 346 11.11 11.48 1.73
CA ASP A 346 11.51 12.83 2.09
C ASP A 346 13.04 12.91 1.96
N ILE A 347 13.55 13.75 1.05
CA ILE A 347 14.99 14.02 0.95
C ILE A 347 15.27 15.26 1.80
N GLU A 348 15.78 15.05 3.00
CA GLU A 348 16.27 16.13 3.86
C GLU A 348 17.54 16.75 3.25
N GLU A 349 17.54 18.06 3.00
CA GLU A 349 18.74 18.81 2.61
C GLU A 349 19.70 18.93 3.81
N TYR A 350 20.51 17.90 4.04
CA TYR A 350 21.69 18.00 4.89
C TYR A 350 22.84 18.70 4.15
N GLU A 351 22.89 20.03 4.28
CA GLU A 351 24.04 20.90 3.92
C GLU A 351 24.73 20.56 2.58
N HIS A 352 23.95 20.40 1.52
CA HIS A 352 24.47 20.21 0.16
C HIS A 352 24.04 21.36 -0.75
N ASP A 353 25.03 22.06 -1.31
CA ASP A 353 24.85 23.26 -2.14
C ASP A 353 23.79 23.05 -3.24
N GLU A 354 23.01 24.12 -3.50
CA GLU A 354 21.81 24.21 -4.36
C GLU A 354 22.00 23.69 -5.82
N ASP A 355 23.22 23.36 -6.22
CA ASP A 355 23.59 22.99 -7.58
C ASP A 355 23.43 21.49 -7.90
N ASN A 356 23.56 20.55 -6.96
CA ASN A 356 23.82 19.14 -7.33
C ASN A 356 22.61 18.31 -7.80
N TYR A 357 21.36 18.67 -7.47
CA TYR A 357 20.17 17.93 -7.94
C TYR A 357 19.71 18.40 -9.34
N HIS A 358 20.61 18.31 -10.33
CA HIS A 358 20.43 18.81 -11.70
C HIS A 358 19.24 18.24 -12.52
N GLY A 359 18.47 17.28 -11.98
CA GLY A 359 17.30 16.68 -12.65
C GLY A 359 16.04 17.54 -12.66
N TYR A 360 15.98 18.62 -11.88
CA TYR A 360 14.89 19.60 -11.94
C TYR A 360 15.44 20.98 -12.32
N LYS A 361 15.70 21.19 -13.62
CA LYS A 361 16.07 22.52 -14.18
C LYS A 361 14.88 23.49 -14.24
N ALA A 362 14.30 23.81 -13.08
CA ALA A 362 13.54 25.04 -12.90
C ALA A 362 14.52 26.16 -12.55
N SER A 363 14.70 27.13 -13.45
CA SER A 363 15.50 28.32 -13.14
C SER A 363 14.79 29.15 -12.07
N HIS A 364 15.47 29.34 -10.93
CA HIS A 364 15.13 30.24 -9.80
C HIS A 364 14.19 29.69 -8.71
N SER A 365 14.75 29.00 -7.72
CA SER A 365 14.37 29.12 -6.30
C SER A 365 15.28 28.25 -5.43
N SER A 366 15.74 28.78 -4.30
CA SER A 366 16.23 27.99 -3.17
C SER A 366 15.18 26.94 -2.80
N PHE A 367 15.56 25.67 -2.75
CA PHE A 367 14.60 24.59 -2.52
C PHE A 367 14.19 24.53 -1.03
N GLY A 368 12.94 24.13 -0.80
CA GLY A 368 12.53 23.62 0.51
C GLY A 368 12.71 22.11 0.55
N THR A 369 12.27 21.46 1.63
CA THR A 369 12.13 20.00 1.71
C THR A 369 11.40 19.44 0.49
N PHE A 370 12.11 18.75 -0.41
CA PHE A 370 11.54 18.21 -1.63
C PHE A 370 11.17 16.73 -1.44
N GLN A 371 9.95 16.37 -1.82
CA GLN A 371 9.44 15.01 -1.68
C GLN A 371 9.58 14.26 -3.01
N VAL A 372 10.34 13.17 -3.02
CA VAL A 372 10.47 12.31 -4.20
C VAL A 372 9.44 11.19 -4.13
N LEU A 373 8.71 10.99 -5.23
CA LEU A 373 7.75 9.90 -5.38
C LEU A 373 8.39 8.76 -6.17
N TYR A 374 8.32 7.57 -5.59
CA TYR A 374 8.76 6.33 -6.21
C TYR A 374 7.58 5.39 -6.42
N LEU A 375 7.54 4.80 -7.61
CA LEU A 375 6.67 3.67 -7.91
C LEU A 375 7.49 2.39 -7.81
N TYR A 376 7.16 1.58 -6.81
CA TYR A 376 7.66 0.22 -6.70
C TYR A 376 6.73 -0.72 -7.46
N ASP A 377 7.28 -1.69 -8.18
CA ASP A 377 6.53 -2.75 -8.85
C ASP A 377 7.13 -4.12 -8.50
N PHE A 378 6.31 -5.00 -7.96
CA PHE A 378 6.63 -6.33 -7.45
C PHE A 378 6.15 -7.45 -8.38
N ASP A 379 5.69 -7.15 -9.60
CA ASP A 379 5.32 -8.15 -10.60
C ASP A 379 6.54 -8.99 -11.01
N GLN A 380 6.64 -10.17 -10.43
CA GLN A 380 7.76 -11.08 -10.63
C GLN A 380 7.93 -11.48 -12.09
N GLY A 381 6.86 -11.51 -12.90
CA GLY A 381 6.94 -11.81 -14.34
C GLY A 381 7.62 -10.67 -15.11
N ARG A 382 7.14 -9.44 -14.93
CA ARG A 382 7.72 -8.25 -15.58
C ARG A 382 9.14 -7.97 -15.10
N CYS A 383 9.44 -8.14 -13.81
CA CYS A 383 10.79 -7.98 -13.29
C CYS A 383 11.77 -9.07 -13.79
N LYS A 384 11.32 -10.33 -13.93
CA LYS A 384 12.14 -11.40 -14.54
C LYS A 384 12.48 -11.08 -16.00
N ALA A 385 11.49 -10.61 -16.77
CA ALA A 385 11.70 -10.19 -18.16
C ALA A 385 12.72 -9.06 -18.28
N LEU A 386 12.66 -8.04 -17.42
CA LEU A 386 13.66 -6.96 -17.38
C LEU A 386 15.08 -7.47 -17.10
N ARG A 387 15.25 -8.40 -16.15
CA ARG A 387 16.58 -8.95 -15.84
C ARG A 387 17.18 -9.77 -16.97
N GLN A 388 16.35 -10.45 -17.75
CA GLN A 388 16.76 -11.30 -18.88
C GLN A 388 17.23 -10.49 -20.10
N LEU A 389 17.02 -9.17 -20.14
CA LEU A 389 17.53 -8.31 -21.21
C LEU A 389 19.06 -8.35 -21.28
N SER A 390 19.59 -8.54 -22.50
CA SER A 390 21.02 -8.56 -22.78
C SER A 390 21.72 -7.24 -22.41
N PRO A 391 22.81 -7.26 -21.63
CA PRO A 391 23.47 -6.03 -21.17
C PRO A 391 24.02 -5.12 -22.28
N GLN A 392 24.43 -5.69 -23.41
CA GLN A 392 25.13 -4.99 -24.49
C GLN A 392 24.21 -4.50 -25.62
N SER A 393 22.92 -4.83 -25.59
CA SER A 393 21.95 -4.36 -26.59
C SER A 393 20.63 -3.96 -25.93
N GLU A 394 19.86 -4.90 -25.40
CA GLU A 394 18.48 -4.62 -24.99
C GLU A 394 18.40 -3.71 -23.76
N ARG A 395 19.36 -3.80 -22.82
CA ARG A 395 19.44 -2.86 -21.69
C ARG A 395 19.83 -1.45 -22.16
N GLN A 396 20.72 -1.31 -23.13
CA GLN A 396 21.13 -0.02 -23.69
C GLN A 396 20.01 0.62 -24.53
N ASP A 397 19.27 -0.18 -25.29
CA ASP A 397 18.08 0.26 -26.03
C ASP A 397 16.94 0.67 -25.07
N LEU A 398 16.79 -0.01 -23.93
CA LEU A 398 15.85 0.40 -22.88
C LEU A 398 16.29 1.72 -22.22
N GLU A 399 17.55 1.85 -21.81
CA GLU A 399 18.07 3.10 -21.22
C GLU A 399 17.91 4.29 -22.18
N THR A 400 18.24 4.10 -23.45
CA THR A 400 18.10 5.13 -24.50
C THR A 400 16.65 5.58 -24.61
N ARG A 401 15.69 4.65 -24.72
CA ARG A 401 14.25 4.97 -24.80
C ARG A 401 13.70 5.60 -23.53
N LEU A 402 14.17 5.19 -22.35
CA LEU A 402 13.80 5.83 -21.08
C LEU A 402 14.24 7.29 -21.07
N LYS A 403 15.49 7.55 -21.49
CA LYS A 403 16.09 8.90 -21.56
C LYS A 403 15.46 9.80 -22.62
N GLU A 404 15.07 9.24 -23.77
CA GLU A 404 14.32 9.96 -24.82
C GLU A 404 12.92 10.35 -24.34
N ARG A 405 12.23 9.44 -23.63
CA ARG A 405 10.90 9.71 -23.06
C ARG A 405 10.98 10.68 -21.88
N ASN A 406 11.98 10.54 -21.01
CA ASN A 406 12.23 11.40 -19.88
C ASN A 406 13.74 11.47 -19.57
N PRO A 407 14.41 12.61 -19.84
CA PRO A 407 15.83 12.78 -19.54
C PRO A 407 16.21 12.56 -18.08
N ASP A 408 15.25 12.77 -17.18
CA ASP A 408 15.40 12.71 -15.73
C ASP A 408 14.85 11.39 -15.15
N ALA A 409 14.52 10.40 -15.98
CA ALA A 409 14.13 9.07 -15.52
C ALA A 409 15.26 8.43 -14.70
N ASN A 410 14.88 7.77 -13.60
CA ASN A 410 15.76 6.96 -12.76
C ASN A 410 15.02 5.66 -12.41
N VAL A 411 15.50 4.55 -12.97
CA VAL A 411 14.92 3.21 -12.80
C VAL A 411 15.95 2.28 -12.21
N THR A 412 15.68 1.75 -11.02
CA THR A 412 16.46 0.65 -10.43
C THR A 412 15.69 -0.66 -10.61
N VAL A 413 16.29 -1.66 -11.25
CA VAL A 413 15.82 -3.06 -11.28
C VAL A 413 16.64 -3.83 -10.24
N THR A 414 16.00 -4.28 -9.16
CA THR A 414 16.70 -4.90 -8.02
C THR A 414 16.42 -6.39 -7.90
N SER A 415 17.49 -7.16 -7.65
CA SER A 415 17.47 -8.61 -7.48
C SER A 415 18.27 -9.07 -6.27
N ARG A 416 17.71 -8.88 -5.08
CA ARG A 416 18.42 -9.10 -3.81
C ARG A 416 17.64 -9.98 -2.83
N MET A 417 18.38 -10.58 -1.91
CA MET A 417 17.93 -11.60 -0.98
C MET A 417 18.11 -11.13 0.47
N PHE A 418 17.31 -10.15 0.89
CA PHE A 418 17.51 -9.52 2.19
C PHE A 418 17.15 -10.44 3.36
N TYR A 419 18.08 -10.52 4.30
CA TYR A 419 17.80 -10.97 5.65
C TYR A 419 17.59 -9.74 6.53
N THR A 420 16.37 -9.20 6.56
CA THR A 420 16.03 -8.24 7.61
C THR A 420 15.85 -8.97 8.94
N SER A 421 16.95 -9.31 9.63
CA SER A 421 16.93 -9.21 11.08
C SER A 421 16.90 -7.72 11.39
N ILE A 422 15.73 -7.25 11.80
CA ILE A 422 15.41 -5.82 11.93
C ILE A 422 16.30 -5.14 12.99
N GLU A 423 16.97 -5.94 13.83
CA GLU A 423 18.01 -5.60 14.82
C GLU A 423 19.21 -4.80 14.30
N GLU A 424 19.52 -4.83 13.00
CA GLU A 424 20.68 -4.12 12.44
C GLU A 424 20.25 -2.89 11.61
N GLU A 425 20.95 -1.76 11.79
CA GLU A 425 20.77 -0.54 10.96
C GLU A 425 21.14 -0.79 9.49
N ASP A 426 21.98 -1.80 9.24
CA ASP A 426 22.43 -2.19 7.91
C ASP A 426 21.53 -3.25 7.26
N ASP A 427 21.28 -3.03 5.97
CA ASP A 427 20.52 -3.88 5.04
C ASP A 427 21.37 -5.13 4.65
N ARG A 428 21.68 -6.02 5.61
CA ARG A 428 22.65 -7.12 5.43
C ARG A 428 22.03 -8.43 4.92
N GLU A 429 22.53 -8.94 3.80
CA GLU A 429 22.26 -10.32 3.40
C GLU A 429 23.17 -11.28 4.21
N LYS A 430 22.57 -12.31 4.84
CA LYS A 430 23.30 -13.35 5.60
C LYS A 430 23.82 -14.50 4.74
N ASP A 431 23.81 -14.39 3.40
CA ASP A 431 24.78 -15.14 2.58
C ASP A 431 26.14 -14.46 2.77
N THR A 432 26.85 -14.84 3.85
CA THR A 432 28.14 -14.28 4.27
C THR A 432 29.28 -14.69 3.35
N SER A 433 29.01 -14.79 2.05
CA SER A 433 30.05 -14.96 1.05
C SER A 433 30.76 -13.62 0.85
N PRO A 434 32.10 -13.60 0.72
CA PRO A 434 32.84 -12.35 0.51
C PRO A 434 32.39 -11.59 -0.74
N GLU A 435 31.88 -12.29 -1.75
CA GLU A 435 31.34 -11.67 -2.97
C GLU A 435 30.09 -10.81 -2.70
N TRP A 436 29.17 -11.30 -1.84
CA TRP A 436 27.96 -10.56 -1.48
C TRP A 436 28.25 -9.41 -0.52
N GLU A 437 29.15 -9.60 0.45
CA GLU A 437 29.56 -8.52 1.36
C GLU A 437 30.23 -7.38 0.57
N ALA A 438 31.08 -7.71 -0.41
CA ALA A 438 31.69 -6.74 -1.30
C ALA A 438 30.65 -6.01 -2.16
N HIS A 439 29.68 -6.74 -2.75
CA HIS A 439 28.60 -6.14 -3.54
C HIS A 439 27.74 -5.18 -2.71
N ILE A 440 27.27 -5.59 -1.53
CA ILE A 440 26.46 -4.72 -0.66
C ILE A 440 27.24 -3.46 -0.28
N ARG A 441 28.54 -3.60 0.04
CA ARG A 441 29.41 -2.49 0.39
C ARG A 441 29.61 -1.53 -0.78
N GLU A 442 29.92 -2.03 -1.98
CA GLU A 442 30.02 -1.22 -3.21
C GLU A 442 28.73 -0.44 -3.44
N ARG A 443 27.57 -1.09 -3.27
CA ARG A 443 26.26 -0.46 -3.49
C ARG A 443 25.92 0.57 -2.41
N TRP A 444 26.37 0.37 -1.17
CA TRP A 444 26.30 1.36 -0.08
C TRP A 444 27.24 2.55 -0.34
N GLU A 445 28.49 2.30 -0.77
CA GLU A 445 29.46 3.34 -1.15
C GLU A 445 28.95 4.18 -2.34
N ILE A 446 28.35 3.54 -3.35
CA ILE A 446 27.68 4.22 -4.47
C ILE A 446 26.49 5.06 -4.00
N ARG A 447 25.66 4.55 -3.07
CA ARG A 447 24.54 5.31 -2.50
C ARG A 447 25.05 6.54 -1.75
N TRP A 448 26.05 6.37 -0.88
CA TRP A 448 26.66 7.44 -0.10
C TRP A 448 27.35 8.49 -0.99
N ALA A 449 28.02 8.06 -2.06
CA ALA A 449 28.59 8.96 -3.06
C ALA A 449 27.51 9.73 -3.84
N ARG A 450 26.34 9.13 -4.11
CA ARG A 450 25.19 9.83 -4.72
C ARG A 450 24.57 10.85 -3.77
N GLU A 451 24.40 10.49 -2.51
CA GLU A 451 23.87 11.39 -1.47
C GLU A 451 24.75 12.63 -1.30
N LYS A 452 26.08 12.48 -1.41
CA LYS A 452 27.05 13.60 -1.43
C LYS A 452 27.21 14.34 -2.76
N GLY A 453 26.54 13.92 -3.83
CA GLY A 453 26.74 14.45 -5.19
C GLY A 453 28.07 14.06 -5.87
N GLU A 454 28.88 13.19 -5.26
CA GLU A 454 30.13 12.65 -5.81
C GLU A 454 29.86 11.68 -6.99
N ALA A 455 28.68 11.05 -7.02
CA ALA A 455 28.25 10.12 -8.07
C ALA A 455 26.87 10.48 -8.64
N LYS A 456 26.65 10.19 -9.93
CA LYS A 456 25.37 10.44 -10.61
C LYS A 456 24.39 9.27 -10.42
N PHE A 457 23.11 9.60 -10.44
CA PHE A 457 22.05 8.62 -10.69
C PHE A 457 22.03 8.27 -12.19
N PRO A 458 22.18 6.98 -12.57
CA PRO A 458 22.00 6.54 -13.95
C PRO A 458 20.52 6.54 -14.34
N THR A 459 20.22 6.55 -15.64
CA THR A 459 18.83 6.47 -16.10
C THR A 459 18.23 5.08 -15.85
N LEU A 460 19.04 4.04 -16.03
CA LEU A 460 18.68 2.66 -15.79
C LEU A 460 19.80 1.95 -15.03
N GLU A 461 19.47 1.32 -13.91
CA GLU A 461 20.40 0.58 -13.06
C GLU A 461 19.89 -0.84 -12.84
N PHE A 462 20.77 -1.82 -13.06
CA PHE A 462 20.53 -3.21 -12.67
C PHE A 462 21.41 -3.54 -11.47
N ASP A 463 20.75 -3.85 -10.37
CA ASP A 463 21.35 -4.33 -9.13
C ASP A 463 21.30 -5.87 -9.15
N ASP A 464 22.11 -6.42 -10.05
CA ASP A 464 22.28 -7.85 -10.32
C ASP A 464 23.21 -8.53 -9.29
N PRO A 465 23.10 -9.85 -9.07
CA PRO A 465 24.04 -10.60 -8.23
C PRO A 465 25.49 -10.60 -8.73
N PRO A 466 26.45 -10.92 -7.83
CA PRO A 466 27.76 -11.43 -8.21
C PRO A 466 27.68 -12.62 -9.18
N GLU A 467 28.66 -12.74 -10.08
CA GLU A 467 28.70 -13.80 -11.09
C GLU A 467 28.58 -15.21 -10.47
N GLY A 468 27.79 -16.08 -11.12
CA GLY A 468 27.57 -17.46 -10.66
C GLY A 468 26.61 -17.63 -9.48
N ARG A 469 26.02 -16.54 -8.94
CA ARG A 469 25.02 -16.59 -7.86
C ARG A 469 23.61 -16.34 -8.40
N ASP A 470 22.98 -17.36 -8.97
CA ASP A 470 21.56 -17.32 -9.38
C ASP A 470 20.72 -18.19 -8.43
N ASP A 471 19.95 -17.54 -7.57
CA ASP A 471 19.09 -18.15 -6.54
C ASP A 471 17.74 -17.40 -6.59
N PRO A 472 16.58 -18.01 -6.29
CA PRO A 472 15.30 -17.34 -6.46
C PRO A 472 15.18 -16.19 -5.45
N ARG A 473 14.67 -15.04 -5.90
CA ARG A 473 14.56 -13.80 -5.12
C ARG A 473 13.29 -13.05 -5.47
N MET A 474 12.78 -12.29 -4.51
CA MET A 474 11.75 -11.28 -4.79
C MET A 474 12.39 -10.16 -5.61
N LEU A 475 12.00 -10.06 -6.87
CA LEU A 475 12.41 -8.97 -7.74
C LEU A 475 11.48 -7.78 -7.55
N PHE A 476 12.00 -6.58 -7.74
CA PHE A 476 11.17 -5.40 -7.92
C PHE A 476 11.88 -4.37 -8.78
N THR A 477 11.12 -3.45 -9.34
CA THR A 477 11.66 -2.20 -9.88
C THR A 477 11.25 -1.04 -9.00
N ARG A 478 12.15 -0.07 -8.83
CA ARG A 478 11.87 1.25 -8.26
C ARG A 478 12.05 2.28 -9.38
N SER A 479 10.98 2.97 -9.77
CA SER A 479 11.04 4.06 -10.75
C SER A 479 10.72 5.39 -10.07
N MET A 480 11.59 6.38 -10.22
CA MET A 480 11.32 7.75 -9.79
C MET A 480 10.24 8.36 -10.69
N ILE A 481 9.24 9.01 -10.10
CA ILE A 481 8.14 9.62 -10.83
C ILE A 481 8.38 11.13 -10.97
N CYS A 482 8.39 11.61 -12.22
CA CYS A 482 8.61 13.01 -12.57
C CYS A 482 7.27 13.70 -12.79
N LEU A 483 6.71 14.28 -11.72
CA LEU A 483 5.44 15.03 -11.77
C LEU A 483 5.74 16.54 -11.74
N PRO A 484 5.80 17.24 -12.89
CA PRO A 484 6.30 18.62 -12.97
C PRO A 484 5.41 19.69 -12.30
N LYS A 485 4.26 19.28 -11.74
CA LYS A 485 3.33 20.14 -11.00
C LYS A 485 3.28 19.85 -9.50
N ILE A 486 3.77 18.69 -9.06
CA ILE A 486 3.85 18.36 -7.63
C ILE A 486 5.15 18.94 -7.09
N ARG A 487 5.05 19.63 -5.97
CA ARG A 487 6.19 20.10 -5.17
C ARG A 487 6.06 19.60 -3.73
N ASP A 488 4.87 19.78 -3.17
CA ASP A 488 4.52 19.45 -1.78
C ASP A 488 3.18 18.68 -1.73
N GLY A 489 3.13 17.52 -2.39
CA GLY A 489 1.90 16.72 -2.49
C GLY A 489 1.56 16.01 -1.17
N GLU A 490 0.76 16.65 -0.31
CA GLU A 490 0.40 16.10 1.01
C GLU A 490 -0.51 14.87 0.95
N ALA A 491 -1.38 14.76 -0.07
CA ALA A 491 -2.41 13.73 -0.17
C ALA A 491 -2.39 13.07 -1.56
N LEU A 492 -1.80 11.87 -1.62
CA LEU A 492 -1.57 11.14 -2.87
C LEU A 492 -2.31 9.80 -2.91
N ALA A 493 -2.84 9.49 -4.09
CA ALA A 493 -3.56 8.27 -4.41
C ALA A 493 -2.96 7.61 -5.67
N MET A 494 -3.11 6.29 -5.81
CA MET A 494 -2.68 5.53 -6.98
C MET A 494 -3.81 4.62 -7.50
N THR A 495 -3.86 4.46 -8.82
CA THR A 495 -4.75 3.55 -9.57
C THR A 495 -3.90 2.57 -10.41
N THR A 496 -4.49 1.70 -11.23
CA THR A 496 -3.70 0.86 -12.17
C THR A 496 -3.06 1.71 -13.29
N SER A 497 -3.65 2.86 -13.63
CA SER A 497 -3.24 3.71 -14.74
C SER A 497 -2.81 5.14 -14.38
N ALA A 498 -2.98 5.60 -13.14
CA ALA A 498 -2.69 6.98 -12.74
C ALA A 498 -2.14 7.13 -11.31
N ILE A 499 -1.40 8.22 -11.09
CA ILE A 499 -1.15 8.79 -9.75
C ILE A 499 -2.00 10.05 -9.64
N ILE A 500 -2.63 10.24 -8.49
CA ILE A 500 -3.63 11.30 -8.27
C ILE A 500 -3.21 12.09 -7.04
N GLU A 501 -2.95 13.38 -7.24
CA GLU A 501 -2.86 14.38 -6.19
C GLU A 501 -4.26 14.88 -5.88
N LEU A 502 -4.67 14.73 -4.63
CA LEU A 502 -6.00 15.10 -4.18
C LEU A 502 -6.07 16.62 -4.00
N PRO A 503 -7.19 17.29 -4.37
CA PRO A 503 -7.30 18.73 -4.25
C PRO A 503 -7.23 19.18 -2.80
N ALA A 504 -6.62 20.35 -2.59
CA ALA A 504 -6.60 21.03 -1.30
C ALA A 504 -7.66 22.15 -1.27
N PRO A 505 -8.03 22.70 -0.10
CA PRO A 505 -9.02 23.78 0.03
C PRO A 505 -8.78 25.00 -0.87
N ASN A 506 -7.51 25.30 -1.16
CA ASN A 506 -7.07 26.48 -1.91
C ASN A 506 -6.37 26.13 -3.24
N ALA A 507 -6.34 24.86 -3.65
CA ALA A 507 -5.63 24.42 -4.84
C ALA A 507 -6.32 23.23 -5.54
N ASP A 508 -6.37 23.28 -6.88
CA ASP A 508 -6.74 22.12 -7.68
C ASP A 508 -5.72 21.00 -7.50
N GLY A 509 -6.21 19.76 -7.42
CA GLY A 509 -5.39 18.55 -7.49
C GLY A 509 -5.03 18.20 -8.93
N TYR A 510 -4.42 17.04 -9.15
CA TYR A 510 -3.98 16.59 -10.47
C TYR A 510 -4.10 15.08 -10.67
N VAL A 511 -4.47 14.66 -11.87
CA VAL A 511 -4.45 13.25 -12.31
C VAL A 511 -3.32 13.08 -13.31
N HIS A 512 -2.32 12.29 -12.97
CA HIS A 512 -1.15 11.97 -13.78
C HIS A 512 -1.32 10.59 -14.38
N TYR A 513 -1.67 10.51 -15.66
CA TYR A 513 -2.01 9.29 -16.36
C TYR A 513 -0.79 8.65 -17.04
N PHE A 514 -0.65 7.33 -16.88
CA PHE A 514 0.44 6.48 -17.37
C PHE A 514 -0.05 5.26 -18.17
N GLY A 515 -1.38 5.09 -18.37
CA GLY A 515 -1.98 3.96 -19.07
C GLY A 515 -1.59 3.87 -20.55
N THR A 516 -2.14 2.93 -21.29
CA THR A 516 -1.80 2.72 -22.71
C THR A 516 -2.75 3.49 -23.62
N GLU A 517 -2.23 4.21 -24.62
CA GLU A 517 -3.02 4.91 -25.65
C GLU A 517 -3.99 3.99 -26.41
#